data_AF-A0A1H1M0S6-F1
#
_entry.id   AF-A0A1H1M0S6-F1
#
_cell.length_a   1.000
_cell.length_b   1.000
_cell.length_c   1.000
_cell.angle_alpha   90.00
_cell.angle_beta   90.00
_cell.angle_gamma   90.00
#
_symmetry.space_group_name_H-M   'P 1'
#
loop_
_entity.id
_entity.type
_entity.pdbx_description
1 polymer ?
#
loop_
_entity_poly.entity_id
_entity_poly.type
_entity_poly.pdbx_seq_one_letter_code
_entity_poly.pdbx_strand_id
1 'polypeptide(L)'
;MRAGSVMTAAVAAILVLAGCASAEEPTGPQGPNGYTASASFDDGSVLWWDRSPESGMTDLVLTDDAGRILASCLSAKPLYCVAGPEDQTGVLVIAPAGAERAVMQWFGEEVELERGELGSDAGEDALPVFAGVMPEVGDPDQGYHLDVLDGAGETVFSS
;
A
#
# COMPACT_ATOMS: atom_id res chain seq x y z
N MET A 1 -34.09 -68.96 32.66
CA MET A 1 -32.73 -69.24 32.16
C MET A 1 -32.46 -68.35 30.95
N ARG A 2 -31.42 -67.50 31.07
CA ARG A 2 -30.68 -66.74 30.04
C ARG A 2 -31.46 -65.92 29.00
N ALA A 3 -31.63 -64.62 29.30
CA ALA A 3 -31.80 -63.58 28.30
C ALA A 3 -30.44 -63.29 27.63
N GLY A 4 -30.39 -63.36 26.30
CA GLY A 4 -29.21 -63.08 25.49
C GLY A 4 -29.09 -61.59 25.18
N SER A 5 -27.97 -61.00 25.55
CA SER A 5 -27.56 -59.65 25.18
C SER A 5 -27.25 -59.57 23.68
N VAL A 6 -27.84 -58.59 22.97
CA VAL A 6 -27.33 -58.13 21.67
C VAL A 6 -26.92 -56.68 21.83
N MET A 7 -25.61 -56.49 21.72
CA MET A 7 -24.87 -55.25 21.88
C MET A 7 -24.80 -54.58 20.51
N THR A 8 -25.53 -53.49 20.30
CA THR A 8 -25.46 -52.72 19.04
C THR A 8 -24.33 -51.70 19.16
N ALA A 9 -23.24 -51.96 18.45
CA ALA A 9 -22.09 -51.06 18.36
C ALA A 9 -22.44 -49.83 17.52
N ALA A 10 -22.29 -48.63 18.09
CA ALA A 10 -22.38 -47.36 17.38
C ALA A 10 -21.04 -47.11 16.66
N VAL A 11 -21.06 -47.08 15.33
CA VAL A 11 -19.91 -46.64 14.53
C VAL A 11 -20.04 -45.13 14.34
N ALA A 12 -19.30 -44.36 15.14
CA ALA A 12 -19.09 -42.94 14.92
C ALA A 12 -18.08 -42.76 13.78
N ALA A 13 -18.55 -42.40 12.59
CA ALA A 13 -17.69 -41.96 11.50
C ALA A 13 -17.39 -40.47 11.69
N ILE A 14 -16.29 -40.15 12.37
CA ILE A 14 -15.71 -38.81 12.37
C ILE A 14 -14.84 -38.73 11.11
N LEU A 15 -15.41 -38.19 10.04
CA LEU A 15 -14.63 -37.74 8.89
C LEU A 15 -13.94 -36.44 9.30
N VAL A 16 -12.65 -36.55 9.65
CA VAL A 16 -11.74 -35.42 9.80
C VAL A 16 -11.54 -34.84 8.40
N LEU A 17 -12.20 -33.71 8.13
CA LEU A 17 -11.94 -32.89 6.96
C LEU A 17 -10.48 -32.43 7.03
N ALA A 18 -9.67 -32.96 6.13
CA ALA A 18 -8.32 -32.51 5.89
C ALA A 18 -8.31 -31.00 5.69
N GLY A 19 -7.37 -30.33 6.36
CA GLY A 19 -7.25 -28.88 6.38
C GLY A 19 -7.16 -28.32 4.97
N CYS A 20 -8.20 -27.59 4.58
CA CYS A 20 -8.03 -26.49 3.66
C CYS A 20 -7.17 -25.47 4.39
N ALA A 21 -5.89 -25.36 4.01
CA ALA A 21 -5.16 -24.12 4.20
C ALA A 21 -5.88 -23.10 3.31
N SER A 22 -6.91 -22.45 3.88
CA SER A 22 -7.41 -21.21 3.31
C SER A 22 -6.23 -20.26 3.37
N ALA A 23 -5.63 -19.97 2.22
CA ALA A 23 -4.91 -18.72 2.08
C ALA A 23 -5.89 -17.65 2.58
N GLU A 24 -5.52 -16.93 3.64
CA GLU A 24 -6.32 -15.84 4.15
C GLU A 24 -6.62 -14.92 2.96
N GLU A 25 -7.90 -14.85 2.57
CA GLU A 25 -8.32 -13.91 1.53
C GLU A 25 -7.97 -12.50 2.04
N PRO A 26 -7.34 -11.65 1.22
CA PRO A 26 -6.95 -10.32 1.66
C PRO A 26 -8.17 -9.58 2.19
N THR A 27 -8.12 -9.19 3.46
CA THR A 27 -9.27 -8.68 4.24
C THR A 27 -9.62 -7.21 3.97
N GLY A 28 -9.24 -6.68 2.81
CA GLY A 28 -9.43 -5.28 2.44
C GLY A 28 -9.91 -5.09 1.00
N PRO A 29 -10.32 -3.85 0.62
CA PRO A 29 -10.56 -3.54 -0.79
C PRO A 29 -9.30 -3.86 -1.60
N GLN A 30 -9.47 -4.63 -2.67
CA GLN A 30 -8.39 -4.96 -3.60
C GLN A 30 -8.38 -3.94 -4.72
N GLY A 31 -7.24 -3.32 -4.92
CA GLY A 31 -6.98 -2.40 -6.01
C GLY A 31 -6.79 -3.13 -7.33
N PRO A 32 -6.32 -2.42 -8.36
CA PRO A 32 -5.91 -3.03 -9.61
C PRO A 32 -5.02 -4.26 -9.35
N ASN A 33 -5.28 -5.38 -10.02
CA ASN A 33 -4.46 -6.59 -9.96
C ASN A 33 -4.19 -7.18 -8.55
N GLY A 34 -5.05 -6.92 -7.57
CA GLY A 34 -4.92 -7.49 -6.22
C GLY A 34 -4.07 -6.65 -5.25
N TYR A 35 -3.79 -5.39 -5.59
CA TYR A 35 -3.00 -4.51 -4.73
C TYR A 35 -3.77 -4.22 -3.44
N THR A 36 -3.04 -3.99 -2.36
CA THR A 36 -3.63 -3.63 -1.07
C THR A 36 -3.85 -2.13 -1.01
N ALA A 37 -5.02 -1.69 -0.53
CA ALA A 37 -5.24 -0.28 -0.21
C ALA A 37 -4.29 0.15 0.92
N SER A 38 -3.48 1.17 0.65
CA SER A 38 -2.44 1.66 1.55
C SER A 38 -2.85 2.98 2.20
N ALA A 39 -3.51 3.88 1.47
CA ALA A 39 -4.10 5.10 2.02
C ALA A 39 -5.32 5.53 1.20
N SER A 40 -6.24 6.27 1.81
CA SER A 40 -7.37 6.92 1.14
C SER A 40 -7.36 8.40 1.47
N PHE A 41 -7.66 9.23 0.48
CA PHE A 41 -7.61 10.68 0.58
C PHE A 41 -9.02 11.28 0.61
N ASP A 42 -9.14 12.51 1.12
CA ASP A 42 -10.43 13.21 1.25
C ASP A 42 -11.11 13.48 -0.11
N ASP A 43 -10.34 13.57 -1.19
CA ASP A 43 -10.84 13.72 -2.56
C ASP A 43 -11.34 12.40 -3.18
N GLY A 44 -11.29 11.30 -2.43
CA GLY A 44 -11.69 9.97 -2.87
C GLY A 44 -10.59 9.21 -3.61
N SER A 45 -9.41 9.80 -3.82
CA SER A 45 -8.27 9.08 -4.37
C SER A 45 -7.77 8.00 -3.39
N VAL A 46 -7.09 6.99 -3.94
CA VAL A 46 -6.60 5.83 -3.17
C VAL A 46 -5.18 5.47 -3.61
N LEU A 47 -4.29 5.36 -2.63
CA LEU A 47 -2.96 4.78 -2.81
C LEU A 47 -3.07 3.26 -2.68
N TRP A 48 -2.64 2.56 -3.71
CA TRP A 48 -2.51 1.12 -3.76
C TRP A 48 -1.05 0.72 -3.71
N TRP A 49 -0.77 -0.37 -2.99
CA TRP A 49 0.56 -0.90 -2.78
C TRP A 49 0.59 -2.40 -3.07
N ASP A 50 1.64 -2.83 -3.73
CA ASP A 50 2.01 -4.24 -3.88
C ASP A 50 3.54 -4.39 -3.74
N ARG A 51 3.99 -5.56 -3.31
CA ARG A 51 5.41 -5.90 -3.28
C ARG A 51 5.63 -7.34 -3.69
N SER A 52 6.44 -7.53 -4.72
CA SER A 52 6.83 -8.88 -5.15
C SER A 52 7.87 -9.47 -4.18
N PRO A 53 7.59 -10.63 -3.55
CA PRO A 53 8.56 -11.30 -2.68
C PRO A 53 9.77 -11.85 -3.45
N GLU A 54 9.63 -12.16 -4.75
CA GLU A 54 10.72 -12.71 -5.57
C GLU A 54 11.72 -11.64 -6.00
N SER A 55 11.22 -10.44 -6.36
CA SER A 55 12.06 -9.36 -6.88
C SER A 55 12.39 -8.28 -5.84
N GLY A 56 11.62 -8.22 -4.76
CA GLY A 56 11.69 -7.15 -3.75
C GLY A 56 11.21 -5.79 -4.26
N MET A 57 10.64 -5.72 -5.47
CA MET A 57 10.10 -4.48 -6.01
C MET A 57 8.80 -4.10 -5.32
N THR A 58 8.69 -2.83 -4.96
CA THR A 58 7.46 -2.20 -4.49
C THR A 58 6.81 -1.48 -5.67
N ASP A 59 5.53 -1.72 -5.88
CA ASP A 59 4.69 -1.04 -6.85
C ASP A 59 3.66 -0.19 -6.14
N LEU A 60 3.58 1.07 -6.52
CA LEU A 60 2.61 2.03 -6.04
C LEU A 60 1.73 2.47 -7.20
N VAL A 61 0.42 2.53 -6.96
CA VAL A 61 -0.55 3.09 -7.91
C VAL A 61 -1.44 4.07 -7.15
N LEU A 62 -1.59 5.28 -7.68
CA LEU A 62 -2.58 6.24 -7.19
C LEU A 62 -3.76 6.24 -8.16
N THR A 63 -4.98 6.05 -7.66
CA THR A 63 -6.21 6.19 -8.45
C THR A 63 -7.08 7.31 -7.95
N ASP A 64 -7.89 7.91 -8.82
CA ASP A 64 -8.98 8.80 -8.42
C ASP A 64 -10.20 8.05 -7.87
N ASP A 65 -11.25 8.80 -7.51
CA ASP A 65 -12.53 8.29 -7.00
C ASP A 65 -13.27 7.38 -8.00
N ALA A 66 -13.03 7.56 -9.30
CA ALA A 66 -13.55 6.73 -10.38
C ALA A 66 -12.68 5.50 -10.67
N GLY A 67 -11.55 5.32 -9.97
CA GLY A 67 -10.61 4.22 -10.16
C GLY A 67 -9.66 4.38 -11.36
N ARG A 68 -9.57 5.57 -11.96
CA ARG A 68 -8.59 5.87 -13.02
C ARG A 68 -7.22 6.05 -12.41
N ILE A 69 -6.19 5.49 -13.05
CA ILE A 69 -4.81 5.64 -12.61
C ILE A 69 -4.32 7.06 -12.87
N LEU A 70 -3.85 7.74 -11.82
CA LEU A 70 -3.21 9.04 -11.86
C LEU A 70 -1.69 8.91 -11.99
N ALA A 71 -1.10 8.07 -11.16
CA ALA A 71 0.35 7.85 -11.12
C ALA A 71 0.66 6.38 -10.80
N SER A 72 1.84 5.93 -11.23
CA SER A 72 2.42 4.67 -10.77
C SER A 72 3.92 4.80 -10.53
N CYS A 73 4.47 4.04 -9.59
CA CYS A 73 5.89 4.06 -9.25
C CYS A 73 6.36 2.66 -8.86
N LEU A 74 7.37 2.14 -9.57
CA LEU A 74 7.89 0.79 -9.38
C LEU A 74 9.39 0.81 -9.09
N SER A 75 9.81 0.34 -7.91
CA SER A 75 11.22 0.26 -7.55
C SER A 75 11.50 -0.67 -6.39
N ALA A 76 12.72 -1.23 -6.33
CA ALA A 76 13.26 -1.91 -5.15
C ALA A 76 14.11 -0.99 -4.25
N LYS A 77 14.25 0.29 -4.64
CA LYS A 77 15.07 1.29 -3.96
C LYS A 77 14.28 2.59 -3.81
N PRO A 78 14.74 3.52 -2.93
CA PRO A 78 14.11 4.82 -2.82
C PRO A 78 13.95 5.51 -4.17
N LEU A 79 12.74 5.96 -4.46
CA LEU A 79 12.32 6.58 -5.72
C LEU A 79 11.10 7.46 -5.43
N TYR A 80 10.98 8.56 -6.15
CA TYR A 80 9.70 9.26 -6.26
C TYR A 80 9.30 9.40 -7.73
N CYS A 81 7.99 9.45 -7.96
CA CYS A 81 7.38 9.62 -9.26
C CYS A 81 6.36 10.75 -9.17
N VAL A 82 6.40 11.66 -10.16
CA VAL A 82 5.40 12.71 -10.36
C VAL A 82 4.74 12.45 -11.71
N ALA A 83 3.45 12.16 -11.71
CA ALA A 83 2.73 11.76 -12.91
C ALA A 83 1.24 12.07 -12.80
N GLY A 84 0.56 12.10 -13.94
CA GLY A 84 -0.87 12.38 -14.02
C GLY A 84 -1.15 13.62 -14.87
N PRO A 85 -2.44 13.94 -15.07
CA PRO A 85 -2.83 15.14 -15.78
C PRO A 85 -2.56 16.40 -14.94
N GLU A 86 -2.49 17.56 -15.59
CA GLU A 86 -2.17 18.85 -14.94
C GLU A 86 -3.18 19.24 -13.86
N ASP A 87 -4.45 18.84 -14.01
CA ASP A 87 -5.53 19.09 -13.07
C ASP A 87 -5.60 18.09 -11.91
N GLN A 88 -4.80 17.02 -11.93
CA GLN A 88 -4.79 15.99 -10.91
C GLN A 88 -3.43 15.25 -10.88
N THR A 89 -2.35 16.00 -10.65
CA THR A 89 -1.00 15.45 -10.61
C THR A 89 -0.78 14.66 -9.32
N GLY A 90 -0.44 13.39 -9.44
CA GLY A 90 -0.09 12.51 -8.34
C GLY A 90 1.42 12.49 -8.06
N VAL A 91 1.77 12.46 -6.78
CA VAL A 91 3.13 12.20 -6.31
C VAL A 91 3.13 10.88 -5.53
N LEU A 92 4.07 10.01 -5.86
CA LEU A 92 4.29 8.72 -5.21
C LEU A 92 5.73 8.63 -4.73
N VAL A 93 5.95 8.17 -3.51
CA VAL A 93 7.27 8.01 -2.91
C VAL A 93 7.43 6.62 -2.34
N ILE A 94 8.47 5.91 -2.77
CA ILE A 94 9.05 4.76 -2.08
C ILE A 94 10.25 5.33 -1.34
N ALA A 95 10.18 5.43 -0.02
CA ALA A 95 11.15 6.16 0.79
C ALA A 95 12.27 5.25 1.34
N PRO A 96 13.40 5.81 1.80
CA PRO A 96 14.38 5.05 2.57
C PRO A 96 13.78 4.46 3.85
N ALA A 97 14.37 3.36 4.33
CA ALA A 97 14.03 2.81 5.64
C ALA A 97 14.23 3.87 6.74
N GLY A 98 13.32 3.91 7.71
CA GLY A 98 13.32 4.90 8.80
C GLY A 98 12.72 6.26 8.44
N ALA A 99 12.30 6.48 7.18
CA ALA A 99 11.53 7.67 6.82
C ALA A 99 10.18 7.68 7.57
N GLU A 100 9.82 8.84 8.11
CA GLU A 100 8.58 9.06 8.84
C GLU A 100 7.65 10.05 8.14
N ARG A 101 8.21 11.03 7.42
CA ARG A 101 7.45 12.10 6.75
C ARG A 101 7.99 12.36 5.35
N ALA A 102 7.13 12.83 4.45
CA ALA A 102 7.52 13.30 3.13
C ALA A 102 6.76 14.60 2.81
N VAL A 103 7.48 15.60 2.31
CA VAL A 103 6.95 16.94 2.05
C VAL A 103 7.36 17.34 0.64
N MET A 104 6.38 17.68 -0.19
CA MET A 104 6.60 18.25 -1.51
C MET A 104 6.42 19.77 -1.43
N GLN A 105 7.46 20.52 -1.78
CA GLN A 105 7.29 21.92 -2.14
C GLN A 105 6.83 21.96 -3.59
N TRP A 106 5.63 22.48 -3.83
CA TRP A 106 4.94 22.49 -5.10
C TRP A 106 4.60 23.93 -5.51
N PHE A 107 5.41 24.53 -6.37
CA PHE A 107 5.18 25.85 -6.96
C PHE A 107 4.82 26.96 -5.96
N GLY A 108 5.49 26.92 -4.80
CA GLY A 108 5.32 27.87 -3.69
C GLY A 108 4.35 27.44 -2.59
N GLU A 109 3.80 26.23 -2.67
CA GLU A 109 2.98 25.62 -1.63
C GLU A 109 3.70 24.40 -1.01
N GLU A 110 3.62 24.26 0.31
CA GLU A 110 4.12 23.07 1.01
C GLU A 110 2.98 22.05 1.13
N VAL A 111 3.21 20.84 0.61
CA VAL A 111 2.25 19.74 0.64
C VAL A 111 2.87 18.56 1.39
N GLU A 112 2.33 18.25 2.57
CA GLU A 112 2.69 17.02 3.29
C GLU A 112 2.02 15.82 2.61
N LEU A 113 2.81 14.81 2.25
CA LEU A 113 2.33 13.59 1.63
C LEU A 113 1.82 12.62 2.69
N GLU A 114 0.70 11.97 2.42
CA GLU A 114 0.10 10.99 3.31
C GLU A 114 0.96 9.71 3.32
N ARG A 115 1.21 9.18 4.52
CA ARG A 115 1.91 7.90 4.67
C ARG A 115 0.97 6.75 4.38
N GLY A 116 1.39 5.85 3.50
CA GLY A 116 0.67 4.60 3.27
C GLY A 116 0.89 3.58 4.38
N GLU A 117 -0.19 2.90 4.77
CA GLU A 117 -0.13 1.68 5.57
C GLU A 117 0.28 0.50 4.69
N LEU A 118 1.20 -0.33 5.18
CA LEU A 118 1.63 -1.53 4.48
C LEU A 118 0.93 -2.75 5.08
N GLY A 119 0.61 -3.72 4.23
CA GLY A 119 0.04 -5.00 4.68
C GLY A 119 0.96 -5.72 5.67
N SER A 120 0.38 -6.57 6.52
CA SER A 120 1.13 -7.40 7.48
C SER A 120 2.13 -8.36 6.83
N ASP A 121 1.97 -8.61 5.53
CA ASP A 121 2.79 -9.46 4.68
C ASP A 121 3.92 -8.72 3.96
N ALA A 122 4.07 -7.40 4.16
CA ALA A 122 5.09 -6.60 3.49
C ALA A 122 6.54 -7.03 3.76
N GLY A 123 6.77 -7.72 4.89
CA GLY A 123 8.08 -8.17 5.34
C GLY A 123 8.86 -7.06 6.05
N GLU A 124 9.89 -7.45 6.81
CA GLU A 124 10.67 -6.53 7.66
C GLU A 124 11.47 -5.49 6.85
N ASP A 125 11.78 -5.80 5.59
CA ASP A 125 12.55 -4.94 4.69
C ASP A 125 11.65 -4.08 3.78
N ALA A 126 10.35 -3.98 4.09
CA ALA A 126 9.44 -3.11 3.36
C ALA A 126 9.82 -1.64 3.56
N LEU A 127 9.88 -0.90 2.45
CA LEU A 127 10.20 0.51 2.47
C LEU A 127 8.94 1.32 2.77
N PRO A 128 9.01 2.38 3.61
CA PRO A 128 7.89 3.29 3.80
C PRO A 128 7.43 3.89 2.47
N VAL A 129 6.13 4.15 2.34
CA VAL A 129 5.55 4.74 1.14
C VAL A 129 4.72 5.95 1.48
N PHE A 130 4.71 6.93 0.58
CA PHE A 130 3.92 8.15 0.73
C PHE A 130 3.28 8.53 -0.60
N ALA A 131 2.16 9.22 -0.54
CA ALA A 131 1.51 9.75 -1.74
C ALA A 131 0.72 11.02 -1.46
N GLY A 132 0.42 11.76 -2.52
CA GLY A 132 -0.49 12.90 -2.48
C GLY A 132 -0.93 13.32 -3.87
N VAL A 133 -2.07 13.98 -3.95
CA VAL A 133 -2.53 14.69 -5.14
C VAL A 133 -2.14 16.17 -4.97
N MET A 134 -1.42 16.71 -5.94
CA MET A 134 -0.90 18.07 -5.87
C MET A 134 -2.01 19.08 -6.19
N PRO A 135 -1.96 20.27 -5.54
CA PRO A 135 -2.84 21.37 -5.91
C PRO A 135 -2.51 21.90 -7.31
N GLU A 136 -3.35 22.81 -7.80
CA GLU A 136 -3.08 23.52 -9.04
C GLU A 136 -1.68 24.17 -9.01
N VAL A 137 -1.01 24.15 -10.16
CA VAL A 137 0.33 24.74 -10.29
C VAL A 137 0.28 26.23 -9.96
N GLY A 138 1.04 26.62 -8.93
CA GLY A 138 1.20 28.00 -8.49
C GLY A 138 2.23 28.76 -9.34
N ASP A 139 3.23 29.35 -8.69
CA ASP A 139 4.25 30.15 -9.34
C ASP A 139 5.30 29.27 -10.04
N PRO A 140 5.34 29.23 -11.39
CA PRO A 140 6.23 28.36 -12.15
C PRO A 140 7.72 28.59 -11.87
N ASP A 141 8.10 29.80 -11.42
CA ASP A 141 9.49 30.13 -11.11
C ASP A 141 9.99 29.44 -9.82
N GLN A 142 9.09 28.94 -8.98
CA GLN A 142 9.44 28.22 -7.75
C GLN A 142 9.69 26.73 -7.97
N GLY A 143 9.15 26.14 -9.06
CA GLY A 143 9.30 24.72 -9.38
C GLY A 143 8.76 23.79 -8.30
N TYR A 144 9.29 22.56 -8.23
CA TYR A 144 8.99 21.63 -7.14
C TYR A 144 10.24 20.91 -6.64
N HIS A 145 10.23 20.51 -5.37
CA HIS A 145 11.20 19.57 -4.81
C HIS A 145 10.58 18.75 -3.68
N LEU A 146 11.07 17.54 -3.51
CA LEU A 146 10.67 16.61 -2.47
C LEU A 146 11.74 16.56 -1.38
N ASP A 147 11.30 16.59 -0.12
CA ASP A 147 12.09 16.23 1.05
C ASP A 147 11.42 15.07 1.80
N VAL A 148 12.20 14.06 2.16
CA VAL A 148 11.76 12.94 2.99
C VAL A 148 12.58 12.96 4.27
N LEU A 149 11.89 12.93 5.41
CA LEU A 149 12.49 13.12 6.73
C LEU A 149 12.32 11.88 7.59
N ASP A 150 13.30 11.64 8.47
CA ASP A 150 13.19 10.64 9.53
C ASP A 150 12.45 11.19 10.78
N GLY A 151 12.35 10.37 11.83
CA GLY A 151 11.69 10.75 13.08
C GLY A 151 12.43 11.83 13.90
N ALA A 152 13.67 12.15 13.57
CA ALA A 152 14.39 13.29 14.13
C ALA A 152 14.14 14.58 13.33
N GLY A 153 13.50 14.48 12.16
CA GLY A 153 13.31 15.59 11.23
C GLY A 153 14.53 15.85 10.35
N GLU A 154 15.46 14.91 10.22
CA GLU A 154 16.60 15.02 9.31
C GLU A 154 16.20 14.54 7.91
N THR A 155 16.62 15.27 6.87
CA THR A 155 16.37 14.87 5.48
C THR A 155 17.21 13.64 5.12
N VAL A 156 16.54 12.55 4.75
CA VAL A 156 17.14 11.27 4.35
C VAL A 156 17.06 11.00 2.85
N PHE A 157 16.23 11.74 2.13
CA PHE A 157 16.11 11.69 0.68
C PHE A 157 15.53 13.00 0.15
N SER A 158 16.08 13.52 -0.95
CA SER A 158 15.59 14.72 -1.62
C SER A 158 15.79 14.66 -3.13
N SER A 159 15.04 15.48 -3.87
CA SER A 159 15.12 15.59 -5.34
C SER A 159 16.04 16.70 -5.83
#